data_AF-A0AAQ4E939-F1
#
_entry.id   AF-A0AAQ4E939-F1
#
_cell.length_a   1.000
_cell.length_b   1.000
_cell.length_c   1.000
_cell.angle_alpha   90.00
_cell.angle_beta   90.00
_cell.angle_gamma   90.00
#
_symmetry.space_group_name_H-M   'P 1'
#
loop_
_entity.id
_entity.type
_entity.pdbx_description
1 polymer ?
#
loop_
_entity_poly.entity_id
_entity_poly.type
_entity_poly.pdbx_seq_one_letter_code
_entity_poly.pdbx_strand_id
1 'polypeptide(L)'
;MVRTVKDLLEKSSNLFLALLTYRDTPGVSGVSPAQLLIGRKLQTRLLGLPERLLPALPSHETFRAQDSATKVQQGKNYNFHHSASPPSPLKPGDNVWVKDIGCSDRVLSPAQRPQAYVVETPGSILQRNHRLLVRFSTGQNIPEQAAASPSKPERSQQSSSCSLPVGPLRVPSSPEMQGSPGEESLPQTQEQVRM
;
A
#
# COMPACT_ATOMS: atom_id res chain seq x y z
N MET A 1 -7.42 7.01 6.25
CA MET A 1 -7.94 6.17 5.15
C MET A 1 -7.72 4.67 5.35
N VAL A 2 -6.52 4.20 5.75
CA VAL A 2 -6.28 2.75 5.92
C VAL A 2 -7.20 2.09 6.94
N ARG A 3 -7.43 2.72 8.10
CA ARG A 3 -8.36 2.21 9.13
C ARG A 3 -9.78 2.07 8.58
N THR A 4 -10.28 3.07 7.87
CA THR A 4 -11.61 3.05 7.24
C THR A 4 -11.81 1.86 6.31
N VAL A 5 -10.80 1.51 5.51
CA VAL A 5 -10.86 0.30 4.65
C VAL A 5 -10.90 -0.96 5.50
N LYS A 6 -10.00 -1.09 6.48
CA LYS A 6 -9.94 -2.27 7.35
C LYS A 6 -11.26 -2.48 8.08
N ASP A 7 -11.76 -1.45 8.75
CA ASP A 7 -13.01 -1.51 9.52
C ASP A 7 -14.19 -1.88 8.61
N LEU A 8 -14.22 -1.36 7.37
CA LEU A 8 -15.30 -1.65 6.43
C LEU A 8 -15.26 -3.09 5.94
N LEU A 9 -14.05 -3.61 5.65
CA LEU A 9 -13.85 -5.00 5.24
C LEU A 9 -14.17 -5.97 6.39
N GLU A 10 -13.81 -5.63 7.62
CA GLU A 10 -14.10 -6.43 8.81
C GLU A 10 -15.61 -6.45 9.14
N LYS A 11 -16.30 -5.32 8.97
CA LYS A 11 -17.74 -5.19 9.30
C LYS A 11 -18.68 -5.69 8.21
N SER A 12 -18.23 -5.74 6.95
CA SER A 12 -19.07 -6.16 5.83
C SER A 12 -19.05 -7.67 5.64
N SER A 13 -20.22 -8.30 5.49
CA SER A 13 -20.31 -9.70 5.03
C SER A 13 -20.03 -9.84 3.53
N ASN A 14 -20.24 -8.78 2.74
CA ASN A 14 -20.05 -8.77 1.30
C ASN A 14 -18.92 -7.81 0.89
N LEU A 15 -17.84 -8.39 0.37
CA LEU A 15 -16.64 -7.66 -0.05
C LEU A 15 -16.93 -6.62 -1.15
N PHE A 16 -17.74 -6.96 -2.15
CA PHE A 16 -18.02 -6.06 -3.26
C PHE A 16 -18.78 -4.82 -2.82
N LEU A 17 -19.73 -5.00 -1.88
CA LEU A 17 -20.46 -3.88 -1.30
C LEU A 17 -19.55 -2.98 -0.46
N ALA A 18 -18.66 -3.55 0.35
CA ALA A 18 -17.65 -2.77 1.07
C ALA A 18 -16.80 -1.94 0.11
N LEU A 19 -16.25 -2.57 -0.93
CA LEU A 19 -15.43 -1.84 -1.91
C LEU A 19 -16.23 -0.75 -2.64
N LEU A 20 -17.50 -1.00 -2.96
CA LEU A 20 -18.39 0.02 -3.54
C LEU A 20 -18.54 1.22 -2.61
N THR A 21 -18.86 0.99 -1.33
CA THR A 21 -19.01 2.07 -0.35
C THR A 21 -17.70 2.81 -0.09
N TYR A 22 -16.56 2.12 -0.06
CA TYR A 22 -15.25 2.75 0.08
C TYR A 22 -14.95 3.72 -1.06
N ARG A 23 -15.24 3.31 -2.31
CA ARG A 23 -15.03 4.14 -3.50
C ARG A 23 -15.87 5.41 -3.48
N ASP A 24 -17.04 5.38 -2.86
CA ASP A 24 -17.94 6.54 -2.74
C ASP A 24 -17.70 7.38 -1.46
N THR A 25 -16.93 6.87 -0.50
CA THR A 25 -16.69 7.55 0.78
C THR A 25 -15.81 8.79 0.60
N PRO A 26 -16.27 10.00 0.96
CA PRO A 26 -15.45 11.20 0.87
C PRO A 26 -14.30 11.15 1.88
N GLY A 27 -13.09 11.54 1.44
CA GLY A 27 -11.93 11.68 2.31
C GLY A 27 -11.95 12.96 3.14
N VAL A 28 -10.83 13.27 3.81
CA VAL A 28 -10.65 14.50 4.59
C VAL A 28 -10.81 15.76 3.72
N SER A 29 -10.45 15.68 2.44
CA SER A 29 -10.63 16.74 1.45
C SER A 29 -12.05 16.81 0.87
N GLY A 30 -12.98 15.94 1.31
CA GLY A 30 -14.38 15.92 0.84
C GLY A 30 -14.60 15.23 -0.51
N VAL A 31 -13.54 14.81 -1.21
CA VAL A 31 -13.63 14.11 -2.50
C VAL A 31 -13.52 12.60 -2.29
N SER A 32 -14.34 11.81 -2.99
CA SER A 32 -14.31 10.35 -2.92
C SER A 32 -13.33 9.74 -3.94
N PRO A 33 -12.82 8.52 -3.70
CA PRO A 33 -11.94 7.84 -4.65
C PRO A 33 -12.53 7.69 -6.06
N ALA A 34 -13.81 7.34 -6.19
CA ALA A 34 -14.48 7.26 -7.48
C ALA A 34 -14.54 8.64 -8.14
N GLN A 35 -14.85 9.70 -7.37
CA GLN A 35 -14.90 11.05 -7.93
C GLN A 35 -13.53 11.51 -8.45
N LEU A 36 -12.43 11.13 -7.79
CA LEU A 36 -11.07 11.40 -8.28
C LEU A 36 -10.70 10.59 -9.53
N LEU A 37 -11.20 9.36 -9.66
CA LEU A 37 -10.85 8.48 -10.77
C LEU A 37 -11.70 8.72 -12.03
N ILE A 38 -13.00 8.90 -11.84
CA ILE A 38 -13.99 8.94 -12.93
C ILE A 38 -14.86 10.20 -12.93
N GLY A 39 -14.60 11.17 -12.03
CA GLY A 39 -15.30 12.46 -12.03
C GLY A 39 -16.77 12.41 -11.61
N ARG A 40 -17.22 11.31 -10.97
CA ARG A 40 -18.62 11.14 -10.53
C ARG A 40 -18.70 10.34 -9.24
N LYS A 41 -19.80 10.53 -8.50
CA LYS A 41 -20.14 9.69 -7.34
C LYS A 41 -20.85 8.41 -7.80
N LEU A 42 -20.69 7.33 -7.02
CA LEU A 42 -21.31 6.05 -7.34
C LEU A 42 -22.65 5.94 -6.64
N GLN A 43 -23.58 5.22 -7.27
CA GLN A 43 -24.83 4.86 -6.60
C GLN A 43 -24.53 3.75 -5.58
N THR A 44 -24.70 4.05 -4.30
CA THR A 44 -24.57 3.07 -3.21
C THR A 44 -25.95 2.65 -2.70
N ARG A 45 -26.01 1.70 -1.76
CA ARG A 45 -27.29 1.27 -1.14
C ARG A 45 -27.89 2.34 -0.23
N LEU A 46 -27.10 3.33 0.17
CA LEU A 46 -27.62 4.48 0.88
C LEU A 46 -28.33 5.38 -0.13
N LEU A 47 -29.59 5.71 0.17
CA LEU A 47 -30.36 6.61 -0.66
C LEU A 47 -29.70 8.00 -0.63
N GLY A 48 -29.18 8.41 -1.77
CA GLY A 48 -28.64 9.75 -1.99
C GLY A 48 -29.59 10.59 -2.84
N LEU A 49 -29.49 11.92 -2.71
CA LEU A 49 -30.19 12.83 -3.60
C LEU A 49 -29.68 12.63 -5.04
N PRO A 50 -30.57 12.54 -6.05
CA PRO A 50 -30.17 12.32 -7.44
C PRO A 50 -29.24 13.41 -7.97
N GLU A 51 -29.39 14.64 -7.48
CA GLU A 51 -28.52 15.77 -7.79
C GLU A 51 -27.05 15.51 -7.44
N ARG A 52 -26.77 14.71 -6.41
CA ARG A 52 -25.40 14.36 -5.99
C ARG A 52 -24.74 13.32 -6.92
N LEU A 53 -25.52 12.65 -7.76
CA LEU A 53 -25.01 11.67 -8.74
C LEU A 53 -24.63 12.34 -10.07
N LEU A 54 -24.89 13.65 -10.21
CA LEU A 54 -24.45 14.40 -11.37
C LEU A 54 -22.91 14.40 -11.44
N PRO A 55 -22.32 14.22 -12.65
CA PRO A 55 -20.88 14.19 -12.82
C PRO A 55 -20.29 15.56 -12.46
N ALA A 56 -19.28 15.55 -11.60
CA ALA A 56 -18.56 16.72 -11.15
C ALA A 56 -17.08 16.37 -10.98
N LEU A 57 -16.27 16.80 -11.95
CA LEU A 57 -14.83 16.60 -11.94
C LEU A 57 -14.18 17.52 -10.89
N PRO A 58 -13.55 16.96 -9.85
CA PRO A 58 -12.84 17.75 -8.86
C PRO A 58 -11.53 18.28 -9.48
N SER A 59 -11.08 19.46 -9.07
CA SER A 59 -9.74 19.94 -9.45
C SER A 59 -8.67 19.08 -8.77
N HIS A 60 -7.86 18.39 -9.57
CA HIS A 60 -6.79 17.55 -9.06
C HIS A 60 -5.68 18.35 -8.38
N GLU A 61 -5.42 19.58 -8.84
CA GLU A 61 -4.38 20.43 -8.25
C GLU A 61 -4.74 20.85 -6.83
N THR A 62 -5.99 21.30 -6.63
CA THR A 62 -6.46 21.68 -5.28
C THR A 62 -6.49 20.47 -4.36
N PHE A 63 -6.94 19.31 -4.85
CA PHE A 63 -6.89 18.06 -4.09
C PHE A 63 -5.46 17.69 -3.69
N ARG A 64 -4.49 17.76 -4.61
CA ARG A 64 -3.08 17.45 -4.32
C ARG A 64 -2.48 18.41 -3.29
N ALA A 65 -2.79 19.70 -3.39
CA ALA A 65 -2.35 20.69 -2.41
C ALA A 65 -2.90 20.37 -1.01
N GLN A 66 -4.21 20.12 -0.89
CA GLN A 66 -4.83 19.77 0.39
C GLN A 66 -4.33 18.43 0.95
N ASP A 67 -4.20 17.41 0.11
CA ASP A 67 -3.71 16.08 0.51
C ASP A 67 -2.25 16.15 0.99
N SER A 68 -1.38 16.90 0.29
CA SER A 68 0.00 17.09 0.72
C SER A 68 0.09 17.83 2.06
N ALA A 69 -0.69 18.90 2.26
CA ALA A 69 -0.75 19.63 3.53
C ALA A 69 -1.24 18.71 4.68
N THR A 70 -2.28 17.92 4.41
CA THR A 70 -2.83 16.95 5.37
C THR A 70 -1.80 15.88 5.73
N LYS A 71 -1.07 15.33 4.75
CA LYS A 71 -0.01 14.33 4.98
C LYS A 71 1.14 14.90 5.80
N VAL A 72 1.55 16.15 5.54
CA VAL A 72 2.58 16.84 6.34
C VAL A 72 2.11 16.99 7.78
N GLN A 73 0.86 17.44 8.01
CA GLN A 73 0.33 17.58 9.36
C GLN A 73 0.18 16.22 10.08
N GLN A 74 -0.30 15.19 9.38
CA GLN A 74 -0.38 13.83 9.93
C GLN A 74 1.01 13.32 10.32
N GLY A 75 2.03 13.55 9.49
CA GLY A 75 3.42 13.21 9.80
C GLY A 75 3.95 13.95 11.02
N LYS A 76 3.69 15.27 11.13
CA LYS A 76 4.06 16.07 12.31
C LYS A 76 3.39 15.55 13.59
N ASN A 77 2.08 15.34 13.56
CA ASN A 77 1.34 14.83 14.71
C ASN A 77 1.83 13.43 15.10
N TYR A 78 2.03 12.54 14.13
CA TYR A 78 2.56 11.21 14.38
C TYR A 78 3.94 11.27 15.04
N ASN A 79 4.86 12.08 14.50
CA ASN A 79 6.19 12.24 15.06
C ASN A 79 6.15 12.83 16.48
N PHE A 80 5.30 13.82 16.71
CA PHE A 80 5.09 14.42 18.04
C PHE A 80 4.59 13.39 19.06
N HIS A 81 3.55 12.61 18.72
CA HIS A 81 2.99 11.60 19.61
C HIS A 81 3.96 10.45 19.93
N HIS A 82 4.88 10.14 19.02
CA HIS A 82 5.85 9.05 19.20
C HIS A 82 7.25 9.56 19.60
N SER A 83 7.37 10.85 19.92
CA SER A 83 8.67 11.50 20.20
C SER A 83 9.74 11.16 19.16
N ALA A 84 9.32 11.06 17.89
CA ALA A 84 10.17 10.61 16.80
C ALA A 84 11.20 11.71 16.49
N SER A 85 12.45 11.41 16.77
CA SER A 85 13.59 12.28 16.43
C SER A 85 14.34 11.71 15.22
N PRO A 86 14.84 12.54 14.30
CA PRO A 86 15.73 12.06 13.25
C PRO A 86 16.97 11.38 13.87
N PRO A 87 17.45 10.28 13.29
CA PRO A 87 18.63 9.60 13.78
C PRO A 87 19.85 10.53 13.76
N SER A 88 20.69 10.47 14.79
CA SER A 88 21.92 11.26 14.84
C SER A 88 22.87 10.85 13.71
N PRO A 89 23.24 11.75 12.80
CA PRO A 89 24.01 11.38 11.61
C PRO A 89 25.37 10.80 11.99
N LEU A 90 25.74 9.66 11.40
CA LEU A 90 27.05 9.03 11.57
C LEU A 90 28.12 9.76 10.77
N LYS A 91 29.29 9.95 11.36
CA LYS A 91 30.43 10.56 10.68
C LYS A 91 31.33 9.46 10.09
N PRO A 92 31.97 9.71 8.94
CA PRO A 92 33.10 8.89 8.48
C PRO A 92 34.11 8.70 9.63
N GLY A 93 34.51 7.45 9.89
CA GLY A 93 35.41 7.07 10.96
C GLY A 93 34.76 6.64 12.26
N ASP A 94 33.43 6.84 12.44
CA ASP A 94 32.73 6.36 13.64
C ASP A 94 32.73 4.83 13.71
N ASN A 95 32.97 4.28 14.91
CA ASN A 95 32.82 2.85 15.19
C ASN A 95 31.34 2.53 15.43
N VAL A 96 30.81 1.59 14.65
CA VAL A 96 29.41 1.20 14.65
C VAL A 96 29.23 -0.31 14.70
N TRP A 97 28.32 -0.75 15.55
CA TRP A 97 27.90 -2.14 15.64
C TRP A 97 26.81 -2.39 14.61
N VAL A 98 27.05 -3.36 13.73
CA VAL A 98 26.10 -3.76 12.68
C VAL A 98 25.21 -4.87 13.25
N LYS A 99 23.95 -4.54 13.56
CA LYS A 99 23.02 -5.45 14.23
C LYS A 99 22.77 -6.78 13.51
N ASP A 100 22.73 -6.76 12.18
CA ASP A 100 22.40 -7.93 11.36
C ASP A 100 23.53 -8.97 11.31
N ILE A 101 24.78 -8.49 11.27
CA ILE A 101 25.98 -9.33 11.17
C ILE A 101 26.54 -9.66 12.56
N GLY A 102 26.28 -8.78 13.55
CA GLY A 102 26.84 -8.92 14.88
C GLY A 102 28.33 -8.60 14.94
N CYS A 103 28.79 -7.64 14.14
CA CYS A 103 30.18 -7.21 14.08
C CYS A 103 30.33 -5.71 14.34
N SER A 104 31.48 -5.36 14.90
CA SER A 104 31.95 -3.98 15.11
C SER A 104 32.71 -3.53 13.86
N ASP A 105 32.20 -2.49 13.21
CA ASP A 105 32.70 -1.99 11.93
C ASP A 105 32.91 -0.47 11.95
N ARG A 106 33.62 0.05 10.94
CA ARG A 106 33.85 1.49 10.79
C ARG A 106 33.00 2.08 9.68
N VAL A 107 32.41 3.25 9.91
CA VAL A 107 31.71 4.01 8.85
C VAL A 107 32.73 4.61 7.90
N LEU A 108 32.60 4.35 6.60
CA LEU A 108 33.44 4.98 5.57
C LEU A 108 32.82 6.28 5.08
N SER A 109 31.56 6.24 4.66
CA SER A 109 30.88 7.41 4.11
C SER A 109 29.35 7.26 4.12
N PRO A 110 28.60 8.38 4.06
CA PRO A 110 27.20 8.34 3.67
C PRO A 110 27.05 7.79 2.26
N ALA A 111 26.05 6.96 2.04
CA ALA A 111 25.76 6.41 0.73
C ALA A 111 24.78 7.31 -0.07
N GLN A 112 24.60 7.01 -1.35
CA GLN A 112 23.66 7.76 -2.22
C GLN A 112 22.20 7.69 -1.75
N ARG A 113 21.81 6.58 -1.12
CA ARG A 113 20.45 6.41 -0.60
C ARG A 113 20.29 7.15 0.73
N PRO A 114 19.14 7.80 0.97
CA PRO A 114 18.89 8.48 2.23
C PRO A 114 18.98 7.50 3.41
N GLN A 115 19.62 7.95 4.50
CA GLN A 115 19.84 7.16 5.73
C GLN A 115 20.66 5.87 5.53
N ALA A 116 21.36 5.69 4.40
CA ALA A 116 22.27 4.57 4.21
C ALA A 116 23.72 5.02 4.35
N TYR A 117 24.56 4.13 4.90
CA TYR A 117 25.98 4.33 5.13
C TYR A 117 26.75 3.16 4.55
N VAL A 118 27.94 3.45 4.05
CA VAL A 118 28.92 2.45 3.65
C VAL A 118 29.78 2.16 4.88
N VAL A 119 29.86 0.90 5.26
CA VAL A 119 30.64 0.41 6.40
C VAL A 119 31.68 -0.61 5.93
N GLU A 120 32.82 -0.60 6.60
CA GLU A 120 33.91 -1.54 6.40
C GLU A 120 33.78 -2.68 7.41
N THR A 121 33.46 -3.87 6.90
CA THR A 121 33.37 -5.13 7.66
C THR A 121 34.64 -5.95 7.42
N PRO A 122 35.10 -6.79 8.37
CA PRO A 122 36.35 -7.56 8.23
C PRO A 122 36.51 -8.37 6.93
N GLY A 123 35.41 -8.75 6.28
CA GLY A 123 35.44 -9.49 5.00
C GLY A 123 35.00 -8.69 3.77
N SER A 124 34.39 -7.52 3.91
CA SER A 124 33.82 -6.78 2.78
C SER A 124 33.39 -5.36 3.12
N ILE A 125 33.33 -4.50 2.12
CA ILE A 125 32.67 -3.19 2.22
C ILE A 125 31.20 -3.37 1.85
N LEU A 126 30.29 -2.91 2.70
CA LEU A 126 28.86 -3.09 2.51
C LEU A 126 28.04 -1.85 2.86
N GLN A 127 26.87 -1.71 2.24
CA GLN A 127 25.98 -0.58 2.46
C GLN A 127 24.83 -0.98 3.40
N ARG A 128 24.67 -0.29 4.53
CA ARG A 128 23.61 -0.55 5.52
C ARG A 128 22.79 0.68 5.84
N ASN A 129 21.54 0.46 6.22
CA ASN A 129 20.68 1.52 6.72
C ASN A 129 21.10 1.92 8.14
N HIS A 130 21.03 3.21 8.46
CA HIS A 130 21.35 3.76 9.78
C HIS A 130 20.64 3.02 10.92
N ARG A 131 19.41 2.52 10.73
CA ARG A 131 18.67 1.77 11.76
C ARG A 131 19.38 0.50 12.24
N LEU A 132 20.25 -0.06 11.41
CA LEU A 132 21.04 -1.26 11.71
C LEU A 132 22.41 -0.94 12.30
N LEU A 133 22.79 0.34 12.35
CA LEU A 133 24.08 0.80 12.84
C LEU A 133 23.89 1.43 14.22
N VAL A 134 24.64 0.97 15.20
CA VAL A 134 24.63 1.52 16.55
C VAL A 134 26.03 2.02 16.87
N ARG A 135 26.18 3.30 17.17
CA ARG A 135 27.46 3.80 17.68
C ARG A 135 27.80 3.08 18.98
N PHE A 136 29.03 2.60 19.07
CA PHE A 136 29.57 2.08 20.32
C PHE A 136 30.98 2.67 20.49
N SER A 137 31.37 2.96 21.73
CA SER A 137 32.74 3.32 22.04
C SER A 137 33.46 2.07 22.53
N THR A 138 34.71 1.87 22.09
CA THR A 138 35.57 0.73 22.50
C THR A 138 35.91 0.74 24.00
N GLY A 139 35.33 1.65 24.80
CA GLY A 139 35.48 1.74 26.25
C GLY A 139 34.19 1.54 27.05
N GLN A 140 33.07 1.18 26.42
CA GLN A 140 31.85 0.79 27.13
C GLN A 140 31.58 -0.71 26.95
N ASN A 141 31.38 -1.37 28.09
CA ASN A 141 31.22 -2.81 28.27
C ASN A 141 30.46 -3.49 27.12
N ILE A 142 31.14 -4.46 26.51
CA ILE A 142 30.50 -5.56 25.79
C ILE A 142 29.53 -6.21 26.79
N PRO A 143 28.25 -6.43 26.48
CA PRO A 143 27.50 -7.46 27.18
C PRO A 143 28.16 -8.78 26.79
N GLU A 144 29.11 -9.21 27.61
CA GLU A 144 29.71 -10.53 27.61
C GLU A 144 28.60 -11.53 27.94
N GLN A 145 27.78 -11.84 26.94
CA GLN A 145 26.74 -12.83 27.08
C GLN A 145 27.38 -14.21 26.91
N ALA A 146 27.86 -14.70 28.05
CA ALA A 146 27.87 -16.09 28.46
C ALA A 146 27.98 -17.12 27.33
N ALA A 147 29.21 -17.58 27.10
CA ALA A 147 29.46 -18.95 26.68
C ALA A 147 28.88 -19.91 27.73
N ALA A 148 27.60 -20.28 27.56
CA ALA A 148 26.98 -21.39 28.27
C ALA A 148 26.01 -22.07 27.31
N SER A 149 26.50 -23.13 26.67
CA SER A 149 25.66 -24.13 26.01
C SER A 149 24.62 -24.67 27.01
N PRO A 150 23.38 -24.88 26.57
CA PRO A 150 22.80 -26.20 26.79
C PRO A 150 22.11 -26.76 25.54
N SER A 151 22.46 -28.01 25.24
CA SER A 151 21.63 -29.11 24.72
C SER A 151 20.31 -28.80 23.99
N LYS A 152 20.21 -29.36 22.76
CA LYS A 152 18.98 -29.68 22.01
C LYS A 152 17.79 -30.07 22.90
N PRO A 153 16.56 -29.76 22.44
CA PRO A 153 15.78 -30.87 21.90
C PRO A 153 15.23 -30.61 20.49
N GLU A 154 15.14 -31.71 19.76
CA GLU A 154 14.41 -31.93 18.51
C GLU A 154 13.00 -31.35 18.56
N ARG A 155 12.62 -30.58 17.54
CA ARG A 155 11.21 -30.44 17.16
C ARG A 155 11.06 -30.48 15.64
N SER A 156 10.25 -31.44 15.24
CA SER A 156 9.90 -31.89 13.89
C SER A 156 9.77 -30.78 12.85
N GLN A 157 10.48 -30.99 11.74
CA GLN A 157 10.21 -30.30 10.48
C GLN A 157 8.84 -30.78 9.96
N GLN A 158 7.88 -29.87 9.88
CA GLN A 158 6.72 -30.05 9.00
C GLN A 158 6.92 -29.06 7.85
N SER A 159 7.48 -29.58 6.76
CA SER A 159 7.56 -28.93 5.47
C SER A 159 6.15 -28.79 4.88
N SER A 160 5.48 -27.68 5.17
CA SER A 160 4.33 -27.26 4.37
C SER A 160 4.86 -26.56 3.11
N SER A 161 5.11 -27.34 2.07
CA SER A 161 5.26 -26.83 0.70
C SER A 161 3.98 -26.09 0.30
N CYS A 162 4.02 -24.75 0.26
CA CYS A 162 3.00 -23.95 -0.40
C CYS A 162 3.10 -24.20 -1.91
N SER A 163 2.41 -25.21 -2.39
CA SER A 163 2.08 -25.36 -3.81
C SER A 163 0.94 -24.39 -4.13
N LEU A 164 1.17 -23.55 -5.13
CA LEU A 164 0.13 -22.73 -5.75
C LEU A 164 -0.86 -23.67 -6.46
N PRO A 165 -2.18 -23.59 -6.22
CA PRO A 165 -3.13 -24.21 -7.11
C PRO A 165 -3.18 -23.36 -8.38
N VAL A 166 -2.39 -23.76 -9.38
CA VAL A 166 -2.61 -23.33 -10.76
C VAL A 166 -3.91 -23.97 -11.22
N GLY A 167 -5.02 -23.28 -11.02
CA GLY A 167 -6.29 -23.63 -11.64
C GLY A 167 -6.19 -23.42 -13.16
N PRO A 168 -6.77 -24.30 -14.00
CA PRO A 168 -6.76 -24.10 -15.44
C PRO A 168 -7.47 -22.78 -15.80
N LEU A 169 -6.80 -21.96 -16.60
CA LEU A 169 -7.39 -20.84 -17.32
C LEU A 169 -8.51 -21.39 -18.21
N ARG A 170 -9.77 -21.28 -17.75
CA ARG A 170 -10.94 -21.50 -18.61
C ARG A 170 -11.06 -20.29 -19.53
N VAL A 171 -10.50 -20.43 -20.72
CA VAL A 171 -10.72 -19.52 -21.84
C VAL A 171 -12.24 -19.49 -22.11
N PRO A 172 -12.92 -18.33 -22.07
CA PRO A 172 -14.25 -18.25 -22.62
C PRO A 172 -14.14 -18.39 -24.14
N SER A 173 -14.70 -19.48 -24.66
CA SER A 173 -14.92 -19.71 -26.07
C SER A 173 -15.72 -18.54 -26.67
N SER A 174 -15.14 -17.89 -27.68
CA SER A 174 -15.82 -16.93 -28.54
C SER A 174 -17.12 -17.52 -29.08
N PRO A 175 -18.24 -16.78 -29.12
CA PRO A 175 -19.41 -17.22 -29.85
C PRO A 175 -19.12 -17.15 -31.36
N GLU A 176 -19.33 -18.27 -32.03
CA GLU A 176 -19.30 -18.38 -33.49
C GLU A 176 -20.30 -17.40 -34.11
N MET A 177 -19.79 -16.61 -35.06
CA MET A 177 -20.57 -15.88 -36.04
C MET A 177 -21.22 -16.90 -36.99
N GLN A 178 -22.48 -17.26 -36.74
CA GLN A 178 -23.34 -17.79 -37.79
C GLN A 178 -24.16 -16.64 -38.36
N GLY A 179 -23.69 -16.13 -39.49
CA GLY A 179 -24.52 -15.32 -40.37
C GLY A 179 -25.50 -16.20 -41.13
N SER A 180 -26.72 -15.72 -41.30
CA SER A 180 -27.44 -15.76 -42.57
C SER A 180 -28.60 -14.74 -42.55
N PRO A 181 -28.94 -14.18 -43.72
CA PRO A 181 -29.73 -12.96 -43.84
C PRO A 181 -31.24 -13.27 -43.80
N GLY A 182 -32.01 -12.43 -43.11
CA GLY A 182 -33.46 -12.45 -43.10
C GLY A 182 -33.98 -11.10 -43.60
N GLU A 183 -34.76 -11.16 -44.67
CA GLU A 183 -35.25 -10.10 -45.53
C GLU A 183 -35.99 -8.94 -44.85
N GLU A 184 -35.93 -7.80 -45.54
CA GLU A 184 -36.81 -6.64 -45.41
C GLU A 184 -38.29 -7.02 -45.40
N SER A 185 -39.05 -6.43 -44.48
CA SER A 185 -40.42 -6.00 -44.79
C SER A 185 -40.88 -4.92 -43.80
N LEU A 186 -40.92 -3.67 -44.27
CA LEU A 186 -41.66 -2.56 -43.64
C LEU A 186 -43.17 -2.86 -43.69
N PRO A 187 -43.94 -2.60 -42.62
CA PRO A 187 -45.36 -2.33 -42.77
C PRO A 187 -45.60 -0.82 -42.89
N GLN A 188 -45.85 -0.40 -44.12
CA GLN A 188 -46.66 0.76 -44.47
C GLN A 188 -48.13 0.50 -44.07
N THR A 189 -48.92 1.57 -43.89
CA THR A 189 -50.42 1.65 -43.81
C THR A 189 -50.94 1.92 -42.39
N GLN A 190 -51.81 2.88 -42.09
CA GLN A 190 -52.45 4.00 -42.81
C GLN A 190 -52.93 5.01 -41.76
N GLU A 191 -52.86 6.29 -42.11
CA GLU A 191 -53.56 7.39 -41.47
C GLU A 191 -55.07 7.22 -41.73
N GLN A 192 -55.88 7.12 -40.68
CA GLN A 192 -57.34 7.12 -40.79
C GLN A 192 -57.89 8.37 -40.11
N VAL A 193 -58.23 9.34 -40.96
CA VAL A 193 -59.09 10.48 -40.67
C VAL A 193 -60.45 9.95 -40.20
N ARG A 194 -60.94 10.45 -39.06
CA ARG A 194 -62.36 10.38 -38.70
C ARG A 194 -62.82 11.73 -38.18
N MET A 195 -63.92 12.19 -38.77
CA MET A 195 -64.59 13.46 -38.52
C MET A 195 -65.14 13.59 -37.10
#